data_AF-A0A7V3W8R2-F1
#
_entry.id   AF-A0A7V3W8R2-F1
#
_cell.length_a   1.000
_cell.length_b   1.000
_cell.length_c   1.000
_cell.angle_alpha   90.00
_cell.angle_beta   90.00
_cell.angle_gamma   90.00
#
_symmetry.space_group_name_H-M   'P 1'
#
loop_
_entity.id
_entity.type
_entity.pdbx_description
1 polymer ?
#
loop_
_entity_poly.entity_id
_entity_poly.type
_entity_poly.pdbx_seq_one_letter_code
_entity_poly.pdbx_strand_id
1 'polypeptide(L)'
;MEPTDPFEIALEPTLAHCIETQAKREYERLKRTLMEAEQPDDLTAAKLETLRSFLSGADFPRLRGEYEPYLVQGKKVRFVLRPSTEGAAFRMEVI
;
A
#
# COMPACT_ATOMS: atom_id res chain seq x y z
N MET A 1 -19.44 15.78 -2.62
CA MET A 1 -18.57 16.20 -1.51
C MET A 1 -17.33 15.33 -1.66
N GLU A 2 -16.28 15.84 -2.30
CA GLU A 2 -15.01 15.14 -2.44
C GLU A 2 -13.98 15.90 -1.61
N PRO A 3 -13.62 15.41 -0.42
CA PRO A 3 -12.35 15.72 0.19
C PRO A 3 -11.51 14.44 0.12
N THR A 4 -10.87 14.17 -1.02
CA THR A 4 -9.78 13.18 -1.02
C THR A 4 -8.51 13.95 -0.67
N ASP A 5 -8.36 14.26 0.62
CA ASP A 5 -7.09 14.68 1.18
C ASP A 5 -6.01 13.71 0.68
N PRO A 6 -4.89 14.19 0.08
CA PRO A 6 -3.91 13.32 -0.55
C PRO A 6 -3.10 12.62 0.55
N PHE A 7 -3.65 11.53 1.10
CA PHE A 7 -2.87 10.62 1.93
C PHE A 7 -2.01 9.73 1.04
N GLU A 8 -0.84 9.38 1.57
CA GLU A 8 0.10 8.49 0.91
C GLU A 8 0.33 7.28 1.81
N ILE A 9 0.27 6.08 1.22
CA ILE A 9 0.56 4.84 1.93
C ILE A 9 1.93 4.38 1.46
N ALA A 10 2.90 4.40 2.37
CA ALA A 10 4.23 3.89 2.10
C ALA A 10 4.33 2.42 2.52
N LEU A 11 4.64 1.55 1.56
CA LEU A 11 4.89 0.13 1.79
C LEU A 11 6.32 -0.21 1.39
N GLU A 12 7.05 -0.87 2.27
CA GLU A 12 8.45 -1.24 2.02
C GLU A 12 8.58 -2.77 1.93
N PRO A 13 8.65 -3.34 0.72
CA PRO A 13 8.96 -4.74 0.56
C PRO A 13 10.41 -5.03 0.98
N THR A 14 10.61 -6.23 1.50
CA THR A 14 11.91 -6.77 1.88
C THR A 14 12.07 -8.17 1.28
N LEU A 15 13.29 -8.71 1.27
CA LEU A 15 13.54 -10.08 0.81
C LEU A 15 12.69 -11.13 1.55
N ALA A 16 12.34 -10.85 2.82
CA ALA A 16 11.50 -11.73 3.64
C ALA A 16 10.00 -11.43 3.53
N HIS A 17 9.62 -10.17 3.29
CA HIS A 17 8.21 -9.74 3.25
C HIS A 17 7.92 -9.01 1.95
N CYS A 18 7.21 -9.68 1.04
CA CYS A 18 6.82 -9.11 -0.24
C CYS A 18 5.83 -7.96 -0.07
N ILE A 19 5.70 -7.15 -1.12
CA ILE A 19 4.76 -6.02 -1.16
C ILE A 19 3.32 -6.47 -0.88
N GLU A 20 2.92 -7.67 -1.33
CA GLU A 20 1.62 -8.27 -1.01
C GLU A 20 1.45 -8.47 0.51
N THR A 21 2.45 -9.07 1.17
CA THR A 21 2.40 -9.32 2.62
C THR A 21 2.36 -8.01 3.39
N GLN A 22 3.13 -7.01 2.99
CA GLN A 22 3.13 -5.69 3.62
C GLN A 22 1.78 -4.99 3.44
N ALA A 23 1.23 -4.98 2.22
CA ALA A 23 -0.09 -4.43 1.93
C ALA A 23 -1.20 -5.12 2.73
N LYS A 24 -1.19 -6.46 2.81
CA LYS A 24 -2.15 -7.23 3.63
C LYS A 24 -2.05 -6.90 5.11
N ARG A 25 -0.82 -6.79 5.65
CA ARG A 25 -0.60 -6.44 7.06
C ARG A 25 -1.13 -5.05 7.39
N GLU A 26 -0.84 -4.05 6.57
CA GLU A 26 -1.37 -2.70 6.78
C GLU A 26 -2.89 -2.65 6.59
N TYR A 27 -3.44 -3.37 5.61
CA TYR A 27 -4.88 -3.47 5.41
C TYR A 27 -5.59 -4.03 6.65
N GLU A 28 -5.13 -5.18 7.18
CA GLU A 28 -5.71 -5.79 8.37
C GLU A 28 -5.53 -4.91 9.62
N ARG A 29 -4.40 -4.21 9.73
CA ARG A 29 -4.15 -3.25 10.82
C ARG A 29 -5.16 -2.09 10.77
N LEU A 30 -5.31 -1.42 9.63
CA LEU A 30 -6.24 -0.31 9.45
C LEU A 30 -7.69 -0.76 9.62
N LYS A 31 -8.03 -1.94 9.10
CA LYS A 31 -9.35 -2.56 9.26
C LYS A 31 -9.71 -2.74 10.72
N ARG A 32 -8.79 -3.32 11.48
CA ARG A 32 -8.96 -3.50 12.92
C ARG A 32 -9.06 -2.14 13.63
N THR A 33 -8.19 -1.18 13.30
CA THR A 33 -8.26 0.17 13.87
C THR A 33 -9.62 0.84 13.61
N LEU A 34 -10.18 0.73 12.40
CA LEU A 34 -11.52 1.24 12.10
C LEU A 34 -12.63 0.54 12.88
N MET A 35 -12.50 -0.78 13.09
CA MET A 35 -13.48 -1.56 13.87
C MET A 35 -13.40 -1.28 15.37
N GLU A 36 -12.20 -0.99 15.89
CA GLU A 36 -11.97 -0.69 17.32
C GLU A 36 -12.14 0.79 17.66
N ALA A 37 -12.11 1.69 16.68
CA ALA A 37 -12.27 3.11 16.90
C ALA A 37 -13.73 3.48 17.23
N GLU A 38 -13.95 4.18 18.35
CA GLU A 38 -15.25 4.77 18.69
C GLU A 38 -15.72 5.80 17.65
N GLN A 39 -14.78 6.45 16.96
CA GLN A 39 -15.05 7.32 15.82
C GLN A 39 -14.19 6.87 14.62
N PRO A 40 -14.80 6.28 13.58
CA PRO A 40 -14.06 5.90 12.39
C PRO A 40 -13.59 7.15 11.66
N ASP A 41 -12.29 7.19 11.40
CA ASP A 41 -11.62 8.26 10.69
C ASP A 41 -11.72 8.04 9.17
N ASP A 42 -12.26 9.02 8.44
CA ASP A 42 -12.46 8.95 6.99
C ASP A 42 -11.15 8.67 6.23
N LEU A 43 -10.01 9.16 6.74
CA LEU A 43 -8.69 8.90 6.17
C LEU A 43 -8.33 7.41 6.26
N THR A 44 -8.64 6.78 7.39
CA THR A 44 -8.36 5.36 7.64
C THR A 44 -9.24 4.48 6.75
N ALA A 45 -10.51 4.87 6.56
CA ALA A 45 -11.42 4.20 5.61
C ALA A 45 -10.92 4.33 4.16
N ALA A 46 -10.50 5.53 3.75
CA ALA A 46 -9.98 5.77 2.41
C ALA A 46 -8.64 5.04 2.15
N LYS A 47 -7.76 4.95 3.17
CA LYS A 47 -6.53 4.15 3.10
C LYS A 47 -6.84 2.66 2.91
N LEU A 48 -7.83 2.16 3.63
CA LEU A 48 -8.26 0.78 3.55
C LEU A 48 -8.82 0.44 2.16
N GLU A 49 -9.64 1.33 1.58
CA GLU A 49 -10.15 1.17 0.21
C GLU A 49 -9.03 1.21 -0.84
N THR A 50 -8.07 2.12 -0.68
CA THR A 50 -6.88 2.21 -1.55
C THR A 50 -6.07 0.92 -1.51
N LEU A 51 -5.78 0.41 -0.30
CA LEU A 51 -5.06 -0.85 -0.11
C LEU A 51 -5.86 -2.03 -0.68
N ARG A 52 -7.19 -2.04 -0.53
CA ARG A 52 -8.04 -3.09 -1.10
C ARG A 52 -7.98 -3.10 -2.62
N SER A 53 -8.08 -1.92 -3.24
CA SER A 53 -7.98 -1.77 -4.70
C SER A 53 -6.60 -2.20 -5.21
N PHE A 54 -5.54 -1.82 -4.51
CA PHE A 54 -4.19 -2.30 -4.81
C PHE A 54 -4.07 -3.81 -4.62
N LEU A 55 -4.58 -4.38 -3.53
CA LEU A 55 -4.57 -5.82 -3.28
C LEU A 55 -5.34 -6.63 -4.33
N SER A 56 -6.39 -6.05 -4.89
CA SER A 56 -7.22 -6.70 -5.90
C SER A 56 -6.76 -6.47 -7.35
N GLY A 57 -6.03 -5.40 -7.62
CA GLY A 57 -5.66 -4.97 -8.98
C GLY A 57 -4.16 -4.94 -9.26
N ALA A 58 -3.30 -5.01 -8.25
CA ALA A 58 -1.86 -4.98 -8.45
C ALA A 58 -1.31 -6.35 -8.87
N ASP A 59 -0.41 -6.33 -9.84
CA ASP A 59 0.26 -7.51 -10.34
C ASP A 59 1.52 -7.80 -9.49
N PHE A 60 1.33 -8.48 -8.35
CA PHE A 60 2.42 -8.81 -7.42
C PHE A 60 3.56 -9.62 -8.02
N PRO A 61 3.30 -10.65 -8.86
CA PRO A 61 4.37 -11.38 -9.53
C PRO A 61 5.26 -10.45 -10.37
N ARG A 62 4.63 -9.52 -11.11
CA ARG A 62 5.35 -8.53 -11.91
C ARG A 62 6.15 -7.56 -11.04
N LEU A 63 5.52 -6.98 -10.01
CA LEU A 63 6.20 -6.07 -9.08
C LEU A 63 7.41 -6.74 -8.43
N ARG A 64 7.25 -7.99 -7.97
CA ARG A 64 8.34 -8.77 -7.39
C ARG A 64 9.50 -8.91 -8.36
N GLY A 65 9.25 -9.29 -9.62
CA GLY A 65 10.28 -9.36 -10.63
C GLY A 65 11.03 -8.04 -10.86
N GLU A 66 10.35 -6.89 -10.70
CA GLU A 66 10.98 -5.58 -10.83
C GLU A 66 11.84 -5.22 -9.62
N TYR A 67 11.34 -5.35 -8.39
CA TYR A 67 12.06 -4.88 -7.19
C TYR A 67 13.02 -5.91 -6.58
N GLU A 68 12.79 -7.21 -6.75
CA GLU A 68 13.61 -8.30 -6.20
C GLU A 68 15.10 -8.17 -6.53
N PRO A 69 15.54 -7.88 -7.77
CA PRO A 69 16.96 -7.69 -8.06
C PRO A 69 17.58 -6.50 -7.33
N TYR A 70 16.81 -5.44 -7.03
CA TYR A 70 17.30 -4.31 -6.24
C TYR A 70 17.49 -4.70 -4.77
N LEU A 71 16.53 -5.44 -4.21
CA LEU A 71 16.63 -5.97 -2.84
C LEU A 71 17.81 -6.94 -2.68
N VAL A 72 18.05 -7.80 -3.67
CA VAL A 72 19.20 -8.73 -3.69
C VAL A 72 20.54 -7.99 -3.76
N GLN A 73 20.58 -6.82 -4.42
CA GLN A 73 21.74 -5.93 -4.46
C GLN A 73 21.95 -5.14 -3.16
N GLY A 74 21.11 -5.33 -2.14
CA GLY A 74 21.16 -4.59 -0.88
C GLY A 74 20.54 -3.19 -0.95
N LYS A 75 19.85 -2.85 -2.04
CA LYS A 75 19.07 -1.62 -2.15
C LYS A 75 17.71 -1.81 -1.48
N LYS A 76 17.11 -0.73 -0.99
CA LYS A 76 15.77 -0.75 -0.44
C LYS A 76 14.79 -0.28 -1.50
N VAL A 77 13.54 -0.73 -1.40
CA VAL A 77 12.49 -0.29 -2.32
C VAL A 77 11.31 0.16 -1.49
N ARG A 78 10.72 1.29 -1.87
CA ARG A 78 9.56 1.90 -1.24
C ARG A 78 8.47 2.09 -2.28
N PHE A 79 7.28 1.60 -1.97
CA PHE A 79 6.08 1.78 -2.75
C PHE A 79 5.24 2.87 -2.10
N VAL A 80 4.97 3.94 -2.83
CA VAL A 80 4.11 5.04 -2.39
C VAL A 80 2.79 4.92 -3.14
N LEU A 81 1.73 4.51 -2.45
CA LEU A 81 0.39 4.45 -3.00
C LEU A 81 -0.36 5.75 -2.68
N ARG A 82 -1.12 6.23 -3.66
CA ARG A 82 -1.97 7.41 -3.58
C ARG A 82 -3.37 7.06 -4.08
N PRO A 83 -4.42 7.57 -3.43
CA PRO A 83 -5.76 7.50 -3.98
C PRO A 83 -5.79 8.30 -5.30
N SER A 84 -6.37 7.72 -6.34
CA SER A 84 -6.57 8.37 -7.63
C SER A 84 -8.03 8.22 -8.04
N THR A 85 -8.54 9.16 -8.84
CA THR A 85 -9.93 9.15 -9.33
C THR A 85 -10.26 7.91 -10.17
N GLU A 86 -9.26 7.26 -10.75
CA GLU A 86 -9.39 6.07 -11.60
C GLU A 86 -8.94 4.76 -10.90
N GLY A 87 -8.59 4.81 -9.61
CA GLY A 87 -8.14 3.66 -8.83
C GLY A 87 -7.03 4.00 -7.82
N ALA A 88 -6.06 3.10 -7.64
CA ALA A 88 -4.90 3.34 -6.80
C ALA A 88 -3.68 3.66 -7.67
N ALA A 89 -3.19 4.89 -7.62
CA ALA A 89 -1.90 5.22 -8.23
C ALA A 89 -0.79 4.75 -7.28
N PHE A 90 0.27 4.12 -7.81
CA PHE A 90 1.43 3.76 -7.00
C PHE A 90 2.72 4.11 -7.71
N ARG A 91 3.73 4.49 -6.94
CA ARG A 91 5.09 4.74 -7.42
C ARG A 91 6.07 3.88 -6.65
N MET A 92 7.00 3.26 -7.37
CA MET A 92 8.12 2.55 -6.79
C MET A 92 9.35 3.47 -6.79
N GLU A 93 10.00 3.60 -5.64
CA GLU A 93 11.25 4.32 -5.46
C GLU A 93 12.30 3.37 -4.87
N VAL A 94 13.48 3.33 -5.49
CA VAL A 94 14.62 2.55 -5.00
C VAL A 94 15.50 3.50 -4.19
N ILE A 95 15.76 3.15 -2.93
CA ILE A 95 16.54 3.90 -1.93
C ILE A 95 17.81 3.15 -1.53
#